data_AF-A0AA39W7M2-F1
#
_entry.id   AF-A0AA39W7M2-F1
#
_cell.length_a   1.000
_cell.length_b   1.000
_cell.length_c   1.000
_cell.angle_alpha   90.00
_cell.angle_beta   90.00
_cell.angle_gamma   90.00
#
_symmetry.space_group_name_H-M   'P 1'
#
loop_
_entity.id
_entity.type
_entity.pdbx_description
1 polymer ?
#
loop_
_entity_poly.entity_id
_entity_poly.type
_entity_poly.pdbx_seq_one_letter_code
_entity_poly.pdbx_strand_id
1 'polypeptide(L)'
;MHAILCAVDENQYKLIQNTRIAKEAWDILEIAHEGTEVVKDSKFQVLQTQFEMLKMEENECFNDFEIKLMDIVNQSHQLGDPYSNRRIKQKIIRSLPDRFESKVTALEENSGYKDMKPSEVIGRLLAYESRKGPISTPPKKQKGIALKTSKDEKEAKKNDSDEDLAVFVKRFKRVMKFGKKNFGSKGQTSRKRVPTTRLSLGKRRPKGKGSDASSVVG
;
A
#
# COMPACT_ATOMS: atom_id res chain seq x y z
N MET A 1 -30.33 -21.29 4.33
CA MET A 1 -29.67 -21.72 3.08
C MET A 1 -29.93 -20.73 1.93
N HIS A 2 -31.18 -20.52 1.51
CA HIS A 2 -31.52 -19.63 0.39
C HIS A 2 -31.04 -18.18 0.57
N ALA A 3 -31.00 -17.68 1.81
CA ALA A 3 -30.47 -16.35 2.12
C ALA A 3 -28.96 -16.21 1.85
N ILE A 4 -28.16 -17.28 2.07
CA ILE A 4 -26.72 -17.26 1.80
C ILE A 4 -26.48 -17.28 0.29
N LEU A 5 -27.21 -18.13 -0.44
CA LEU A 5 -27.08 -18.27 -1.89
C LEU A 5 -27.42 -16.99 -2.67
N CYS A 6 -28.35 -16.17 -2.17
CA CYS A 6 -28.70 -14.89 -2.80
C CYS A 6 -27.77 -13.73 -2.43
N ALA A 7 -26.97 -13.88 -1.36
CA ALA A 7 -26.09 -12.81 -0.85
C ALA A 7 -24.67 -12.87 -1.42
N VAL A 8 -24.28 -14.01 -2.00
CA VAL A 8 -22.93 -14.27 -2.52
C VAL A 8 -22.81 -13.92 -4.00
N ASP A 9 -21.60 -13.51 -4.42
CA ASP A 9 -21.32 -13.25 -5.84
C ASP A 9 -21.26 -14.54 -6.68
N GLU A 10 -21.26 -14.40 -8.00
CA GLU A 10 -21.39 -15.52 -8.95
C GLU A 10 -20.24 -16.56 -8.83
N ASN A 11 -19.06 -16.17 -8.33
CA ASN A 11 -17.95 -17.10 -8.09
C ASN A 11 -18.14 -17.86 -6.77
N GLN A 12 -18.57 -17.15 -5.73
CA GLN A 12 -18.89 -17.74 -4.43
C GLN A 12 -20.12 -18.67 -4.50
N TYR A 13 -21.14 -18.31 -5.28
CA TYR A 13 -22.31 -19.16 -5.52
C TYR A 13 -21.91 -20.51 -6.11
N LYS A 14 -21.01 -20.54 -7.11
CA LYS A 14 -20.51 -21.78 -7.72
C LYS A 14 -19.79 -22.69 -6.72
N LEU A 15 -19.16 -22.12 -5.69
CA LEU A 15 -18.48 -22.89 -4.63
C LEU A 15 -19.48 -23.59 -3.69
N ILE A 16 -20.65 -22.99 -3.44
CA ILE A 16 -21.61 -23.49 -2.43
C ILE A 16 -22.95 -23.99 -2.97
N GLN A 17 -23.18 -23.93 -4.29
CA GLN A 17 -24.45 -24.29 -4.93
C GLN A 17 -24.87 -25.75 -4.70
N ASN A 18 -23.90 -26.63 -4.46
CA ASN A 18 -24.15 -28.06 -4.23
C ASN A 18 -24.35 -28.41 -2.75
N THR A 19 -24.18 -27.43 -1.86
CA THR A 19 -24.24 -27.64 -0.42
C THR A 19 -25.67 -27.57 0.08
N ARG A 20 -26.09 -28.53 0.90
CA ARG A 20 -27.48 -28.60 1.42
C ARG A 20 -27.61 -28.02 2.82
N ILE A 21 -26.50 -27.94 3.55
CA ILE A 21 -26.44 -27.44 4.92
C ILE A 21 -25.84 -26.04 4.91
N ALA A 22 -26.51 -25.09 5.55
CA ALA A 22 -26.05 -23.71 5.63
C ALA A 22 -24.69 -23.57 6.32
N LYS A 23 -24.41 -24.43 7.31
CA LYS A 23 -23.12 -24.48 8.01
C LYS A 23 -21.98 -24.91 7.10
N GLU A 24 -22.16 -25.98 6.33
CA GLU A 24 -21.16 -26.42 5.34
C GLU A 24 -20.92 -25.37 4.25
N ALA A 25 -21.97 -24.69 3.78
CA ALA A 25 -21.83 -23.60 2.81
C ALA A 25 -21.03 -22.43 3.40
N TRP A 26 -21.29 -22.09 4.67
CA TRP A 26 -20.52 -21.09 5.39
C TRP A 26 -19.05 -21.50 5.56
N ASP A 27 -18.77 -22.74 5.96
CA ASP A 27 -17.41 -23.23 6.18
C ASP A 27 -16.60 -23.24 4.86
N ILE A 28 -17.23 -23.56 3.73
CA ILE A 28 -16.60 -23.47 2.39
C ILE A 28 -16.28 -22.02 2.03
N LEU A 29 -17.19 -21.07 2.30
CA LEU A 29 -16.94 -19.64 2.06
C LEU A 29 -15.83 -19.10 2.96
N GLU A 30 -15.82 -19.50 4.22
CA GLU A 30 -14.81 -19.14 5.21
C GLU A 30 -13.42 -19.62 4.76
N ILE A 31 -13.31 -20.88 4.35
CA ILE A 31 -12.07 -21.44 3.78
C ILE A 31 -11.69 -20.73 2.47
N ALA A 32 -12.64 -20.40 1.62
CA ALA A 32 -12.37 -19.73 0.34
C ALA A 32 -11.88 -18.29 0.50
N HIS A 33 -12.37 -17.56 1.52
CA HIS A 33 -11.98 -16.17 1.79
C HIS A 33 -10.76 -16.05 2.69
N GLU A 34 -10.75 -16.76 3.80
CA GLU A 34 -9.72 -16.62 4.82
C GLU A 34 -8.56 -17.63 4.63
N GLY A 35 -8.80 -18.69 3.84
CA GLY A 35 -7.93 -19.85 3.75
C GLY A 35 -8.20 -20.87 4.85
N THR A 36 -7.58 -22.04 4.75
CA THR A 36 -7.57 -23.01 5.86
C THR A 36 -6.70 -22.50 7.01
N GLU A 37 -6.91 -23.02 8.22
CA GLU A 37 -6.03 -22.72 9.37
C GLU A 37 -4.55 -22.99 9.04
N VAL A 38 -4.27 -24.08 8.32
CA VAL A 38 -2.91 -24.41 7.83
C VAL A 38 -2.30 -23.30 6.96
N VAL A 39 -3.11 -22.66 6.11
CA VAL A 39 -2.65 -21.53 5.28
C VAL A 39 -2.41 -20.29 6.13
N LYS A 40 -3.24 -20.03 7.14
CA LYS A 40 -3.04 -18.92 8.10
C LYS A 40 -1.74 -19.13 8.88
N ASP A 41 -1.52 -20.33 9.42
CA ASP A 41 -0.31 -20.70 10.15
C ASP A 41 0.94 -20.58 9.29
N SER A 42 0.87 -21.04 8.05
CA SER A 42 1.97 -20.87 7.08
C SER A 42 2.28 -19.38 6.84
N LYS A 43 1.26 -18.53 6.64
CA LYS A 43 1.44 -17.08 6.51
C LYS A 43 2.06 -16.46 7.77
N PHE A 44 1.63 -16.87 8.96
CA PHE A 44 2.22 -16.43 10.21
C PHE A 44 3.70 -16.79 10.31
N GLN A 45 4.07 -18.03 9.99
CA GLN A 45 5.48 -18.46 10.01
C GLN A 45 6.34 -17.64 9.03
N VAL A 46 5.81 -17.35 7.84
CA VAL A 46 6.49 -16.50 6.85
C VAL A 46 6.70 -15.09 7.40
N LEU A 47 5.66 -14.46 7.95
CA LEU A 47 5.75 -13.12 8.54
C LEU A 47 6.70 -13.08 9.74
N GLN A 48 6.67 -14.11 10.59
CA GLN A 48 7.56 -14.23 11.73
C GLN A 48 9.02 -14.31 11.28
N THR A 49 9.29 -15.12 10.24
CA THR A 49 10.62 -15.24 9.64
C THR A 49 11.07 -13.92 9.01
N GLN A 50 10.21 -13.26 8.24
CA GLN A 50 10.50 -11.95 7.67
C GLN A 50 10.78 -10.91 8.76
N PHE A 51 9.97 -10.90 9.82
CA PHE A 51 10.16 -10.01 10.95
C PHE A 51 11.50 -10.27 11.64
N GLU A 52 11.92 -11.52 11.84
CA GLU A 52 13.21 -11.84 12.45
C GLU A 52 14.38 -11.46 11.55
N MET A 53 14.28 -11.77 10.25
CA MET A 53 15.31 -11.50 9.26
C MET A 53 15.41 -10.03 8.84
N LEU A 54 14.39 -9.22 9.09
CA LEU A 54 14.40 -7.80 8.71
C LEU A 54 15.55 -7.08 9.40
N LYS A 55 16.43 -6.46 8.62
CA LYS A 55 17.52 -5.59 9.09
C LYS A 55 17.60 -4.41 8.16
N MET A 56 18.01 -3.26 8.68
CA MET A 56 18.27 -2.09 7.84
C MET A 56 19.64 -2.26 7.19
N GLU A 57 19.71 -2.05 5.88
CA GLU A 57 20.97 -2.18 5.14
C GLU A 57 21.88 -0.94 5.33
N GLU A 58 23.17 -1.10 5.06
CA GLU A 58 24.14 -0.01 5.22
C GLU A 58 23.86 1.18 4.30
N ASN A 59 23.28 0.95 3.12
CA ASN A 59 22.98 2.02 2.16
C ASN A 59 21.49 2.39 2.11
N GLU A 60 20.69 1.81 2.99
CA GLU A 60 19.25 2.06 3.07
C GLU A 60 18.93 3.28 3.94
N CYS A 61 17.93 4.07 3.53
CA CYS A 61 17.37 5.17 4.31
C CYS A 61 16.40 4.63 5.38
N PHE A 62 16.35 5.26 6.55
CA PHE A 62 15.51 4.79 7.67
C PHE A 62 14.03 4.75 7.28
N ASN A 63 13.58 5.71 6.47
CA ASN A 63 12.21 5.74 5.96
C ASN A 63 11.88 4.50 5.11
N ASP A 64 12.81 4.01 4.28
CA ASP A 64 12.58 2.83 3.45
C ASP A 64 12.55 1.55 4.31
N PHE A 65 13.38 1.48 5.35
CA PHE A 65 13.33 0.43 6.38
C PHE A 65 12.01 0.47 7.18
N GLU A 66 11.55 1.65 7.59
CA GLU A 66 10.29 1.84 8.34
C GLU A 66 9.10 1.29 7.55
N ILE A 67 9.02 1.58 6.25
CA ILE A 67 7.95 1.09 5.39
C ILE A 67 7.92 -0.45 5.39
N LYS A 68 9.08 -1.10 5.20
CA LYS A 68 9.16 -2.58 5.23
C LYS A 68 8.73 -3.15 6.59
N LEU A 69 9.13 -2.51 7.68
CA LEU A 69 8.73 -2.93 9.02
C LEU A 69 7.22 -2.80 9.22
N MET A 70 6.63 -1.66 8.81
CA MET A 70 5.20 -1.41 8.96
C MET A 70 4.36 -2.34 8.09
N ASP A 71 4.83 -2.70 6.89
CA ASP A 71 4.16 -3.66 6.03
C ASP A 71 4.03 -5.03 6.73
N ILE A 72 5.09 -5.50 7.40
CA ILE A 72 5.06 -6.77 8.16
C ILE A 72 4.13 -6.66 9.38
N VAL A 73 4.22 -5.54 10.13
CA VAL A 73 3.38 -5.33 11.31
C VAL A 73 1.90 -5.27 10.95
N ASN A 74 1.56 -4.57 9.86
CA ASN A 74 0.20 -4.45 9.37
C ASN A 74 -0.35 -5.77 8.84
N GLN A 75 0.48 -6.58 8.17
CA GLN A 75 0.07 -7.91 7.72
C GLN A 75 -0.20 -8.84 8.91
N SER A 76 0.64 -8.80 9.95
CA SER A 76 0.41 -9.58 11.18
C SER A 76 -0.87 -9.16 11.90
N HIS A 77 -1.13 -7.85 11.96
CA HIS A 77 -2.37 -7.31 12.52
C HIS A 77 -3.61 -7.79 11.74
N GLN A 78 -3.53 -7.83 10.41
CA GLN A 78 -4.62 -8.33 9.54
C GLN A 78 -4.89 -9.82 9.72
N LEU A 79 -3.89 -10.62 10.07
CA LEU A 79 -4.06 -12.05 10.35
C LEU A 79 -4.58 -12.32 11.77
N GLY A 80 -4.67 -11.31 12.64
CA GLY A 80 -5.20 -11.42 13.99
C GLY A 80 -4.16 -11.58 15.11
N ASP A 81 -2.86 -11.53 14.79
CA ASP A 81 -1.78 -11.52 15.80
C ASP A 81 -0.98 -10.22 15.72
N PRO A 82 -1.44 -9.14 16.37
CA PRO A 82 -0.73 -7.87 16.33
C PRO A 82 0.55 -7.89 17.18
N TYR A 83 1.67 -7.46 16.60
CA TYR A 83 2.91 -7.30 17.35
C TYR A 83 2.75 -6.27 18.47
N SER A 84 3.21 -6.62 19.68
CA SER A 84 3.24 -5.67 20.80
C SER A 84 4.18 -4.49 20.51
N ASN A 85 3.81 -3.30 20.99
CA ASN A 85 4.64 -2.08 20.90
C ASN A 85 6.08 -2.32 21.39
N ARG A 86 6.26 -3.10 22.47
CA ARG A 86 7.57 -3.47 22.98
C ARG A 86 8.40 -4.24 21.95
N ARG A 87 7.79 -5.22 21.29
CA ARG A 87 8.45 -6.08 20.29
C ARG A 87 8.85 -5.26 19.05
N ILE A 88 7.99 -4.35 18.61
CA ILE A 88 8.29 -3.42 17.50
C ILE A 88 9.45 -2.49 17.86
N LYS A 89 9.42 -1.82 19.03
CA LYS A 89 10.53 -0.94 19.48
C LYS A 89 11.86 -1.67 19.52
N GLN A 90 11.88 -2.83 20.17
CA GLN A 90 13.08 -3.64 20.26
C GLN A 90 13.58 -4.09 18.90
N LYS A 91 12.65 -4.42 17.98
CA LYS A 91 13.02 -4.78 16.62
C LYS A 91 13.68 -3.62 15.90
N ILE A 92 13.12 -2.42 15.97
CA ILE A 92 13.73 -1.22 15.37
C ILE A 92 15.16 -1.06 15.86
N ILE A 93 15.36 -1.00 17.17
CA ILE A 93 16.70 -0.76 17.75
C ILE A 93 17.71 -1.84 17.34
N ARG A 94 17.33 -3.12 17.40
CA ARG A 94 18.22 -4.25 17.06
C ARG A 94 18.51 -4.40 15.56
N SER A 95 17.74 -3.72 14.71
CA SER A 95 17.85 -3.82 13.26
C SER A 95 18.57 -2.62 12.64
N LEU A 96 18.93 -1.63 13.44
CA LEU A 96 19.69 -0.47 12.99
C LEU A 96 21.18 -0.79 12.84
N PRO A 97 21.85 -0.26 11.81
CA PRO A 97 23.30 -0.37 11.64
C PRO A 97 24.06 0.59 12.56
N ASP A 98 25.35 0.34 12.74
CA ASP A 98 26.26 1.06 13.66
C ASP A 98 26.26 2.60 13.48
N ARG A 99 25.90 3.12 12.31
CA ARG A 99 25.75 4.58 12.10
C ARG A 99 24.70 5.24 13.01
N PHE A 100 23.77 4.45 13.56
CA PHE A 100 22.76 4.88 14.52
C PHE A 100 23.17 4.61 15.97
N GLU A 101 24.30 3.97 16.24
CA GLU A 101 24.71 3.53 17.58
C GLU A 101 24.66 4.68 18.60
N SER A 102 25.24 5.84 18.28
CA SER A 102 25.19 7.01 19.17
C SER A 102 23.77 7.48 19.50
N LYS A 103 22.82 7.32 18.57
CA LYS A 103 21.41 7.65 18.80
C LYS A 103 20.68 6.55 19.56
N VAL A 104 21.02 5.29 19.32
CA VAL A 104 20.50 4.12 20.04
C VAL A 104 20.89 4.20 21.52
N THR A 105 22.16 4.43 21.83
CA THR A 105 22.62 4.58 23.22
C THR A 105 21.87 5.71 23.94
N ALA A 106 21.75 6.87 23.30
CA ALA A 106 21.00 8.00 23.87
C ALA A 106 19.49 7.72 24.01
N LEU A 107 18.93 6.81 23.22
CA LEU A 107 17.54 6.35 23.40
C LEU A 107 17.44 5.35 24.56
N GLU A 108 18.35 4.41 24.69
CA GLU A 108 18.34 3.39 25.73
C GLU A 108 18.62 3.95 27.14
N GLU A 109 19.52 4.93 27.24
CA GLU A 109 19.82 5.66 28.48
C GLU A 109 18.66 6.57 28.93
N ASN A 110 17.76 6.92 28.02
CA ASN A 110 16.62 7.75 28.34
C ASN A 110 15.64 6.96 29.22
N SER A 111 15.42 7.42 30.45
CA SER A 111 14.48 6.81 31.39
C SER A 111 13.05 6.65 30.83
N GLY A 112 12.66 7.49 29.87
CA GLY A 112 11.36 7.41 29.18
C GLY A 112 11.27 6.37 28.05
N TYR A 113 12.34 5.64 27.72
CA TYR A 113 12.33 4.67 26.62
C TYR A 113 11.35 3.51 26.83
N LYS A 114 11.19 3.06 28.08
CA LYS A 114 10.27 1.96 28.42
C LYS A 114 8.83 2.28 28.04
N ASP A 115 8.40 3.51 28.30
CA ASP A 115 7.00 3.96 28.10
C ASP A 115 6.77 4.59 26.72
N MET A 116 7.84 4.89 25.98
CA MET A 116 7.77 5.48 24.65
C MET A 116 6.96 4.61 23.67
N LYS A 117 6.19 5.25 22.78
CA LYS A 117 5.49 4.54 21.69
C LYS A 117 6.45 4.25 20.52
N PRO A 118 6.22 3.20 19.71
CA PRO A 118 7.03 2.92 18.52
C PRO A 118 7.12 4.12 17.57
N SER A 119 6.01 4.84 17.37
CA SER A 119 5.94 6.04 16.54
C SER A 119 6.89 7.16 16.99
N GLU A 120 7.10 7.30 18.30
CA GLU A 120 8.00 8.31 18.84
C GLU A 120 9.47 7.90 18.65
N VAL A 121 9.79 6.62 18.80
CA VAL A 121 11.13 6.09 18.47
C VAL A 121 11.45 6.34 17.00
N ILE A 122 10.51 6.00 16.11
CA ILE A 122 10.60 6.24 14.66
C ILE A 122 10.79 7.73 14.37
N GLY A 123 9.96 8.60 14.94
CA GLY A 123 10.08 10.05 14.74
C GLY A 123 11.44 10.61 15.18
N ARG A 124 12.00 10.11 16.30
CA ARG A 124 13.34 10.50 16.78
C ARG A 124 14.45 10.01 15.85
N LEU A 125 14.29 8.84 15.23
CA LEU A 125 15.25 8.26 14.28
C LEU A 125 15.20 8.97 12.92
N LEU A 126 14.00 9.24 12.38
CA LEU A 126 13.80 10.05 11.17
C LEU A 126 14.39 11.45 11.33
N ALA A 127 14.14 12.10 12.46
CA ALA A 127 14.72 13.42 12.75
C ALA A 127 16.25 13.38 12.87
N TYR A 128 16.82 12.27 13.34
CA TYR A 128 18.27 12.08 13.41
C TYR A 128 18.88 11.92 12.02
N GLU A 129 18.26 11.12 11.14
CA GLU A 129 18.70 10.97 9.75
C GLU A 129 18.59 12.29 8.97
N SER A 130 17.49 13.03 9.16
CA SER A 130 17.28 14.35 8.55
C SER A 130 18.38 15.36 8.91
N ARG A 131 18.93 15.27 10.13
CA ARG A 131 20.04 16.15 10.58
C ARG A 131 21.41 15.70 10.07
N LYS A 132 21.62 14.40 9.85
CA LYS A 132 22.89 13.88 9.31
C LYS A 132 23.03 14.07 7.80
N GLY A 133 21.94 14.40 7.10
CA GLY A 133 21.91 14.52 5.65
C GLY A 133 21.83 13.15 4.97
N PRO A 134 21.52 13.10 3.65
CA PRO A 134 21.54 11.84 2.89
C PRO A 134 22.92 11.20 2.99
N ILE A 135 22.98 9.87 2.91
CA ILE A 135 24.19 9.04 2.99
C ILE A 135 25.28 9.65 2.09
N SER A 136 26.11 10.51 2.67
CA SER A 136 27.27 11.04 1.99
C SER A 136 28.28 9.92 2.08
N THR A 137 28.51 9.27 0.94
CA THR A 137 29.72 8.53 0.62
C THR A 137 30.93 9.17 1.32
N PRO A 138 31.91 8.38 1.79
CA PRO A 138 33.02 8.89 2.60
C PRO A 138 33.63 10.15 1.97
N PRO A 139 33.96 11.17 2.78
CA PRO A 139 34.46 12.43 2.26
C PRO A 139 35.68 12.13 1.39
N LYS A 140 35.56 12.32 0.07
CA LYS A 140 36.72 12.46 -0.78
C LYS A 140 37.53 13.58 -0.15
N LYS A 141 38.70 13.22 0.40
CA LYS A 141 39.66 14.15 1.01
C LYS A 141 39.72 15.41 0.16
N GLN A 142 39.07 16.49 0.60
CA GLN A 142 39.34 17.81 0.07
C GLN A 142 40.75 18.13 0.54
N LYS A 143 41.69 18.09 -0.41
CA LYS A 143 43.02 18.65 -0.21
C LYS A 143 42.82 20.12 0.19
N GLY A 144 43.48 20.50 1.29
CA GLY A 144 43.26 21.75 1.98
C GLY A 144 43.30 22.97 1.05
N ILE A 145 42.31 23.84 1.21
CA ILE A 145 42.36 25.18 0.66
C ILE A 145 42.83 26.07 1.80
N ALA A 146 44.10 26.47 1.70
CA ALA A 146 44.70 27.44 2.61
C ALA A 146 43.93 28.76 2.54
N LEU A 147 43.57 29.28 3.70
CA LEU A 147 42.93 30.57 3.90
C LEU A 147 43.87 31.68 3.40
N LYS A 148 43.51 32.36 2.30
CA LYS A 148 44.10 33.65 1.93
C LYS A 148 43.03 34.74 2.09
N THR A 149 43.35 35.68 2.96
CA THR A 149 42.57 36.87 3.30
C THR A 149 42.83 37.98 2.28
N SER A 150 41.78 38.48 1.62
CA SER A 150 41.56 39.91 1.35
C SER A 150 40.25 40.11 0.58
N LYS A 151 39.24 40.61 1.30
CA LYS A 151 38.35 41.74 0.95
C LYS A 151 37.89 41.88 -0.51
N ASP A 152 36.63 41.58 -0.79
CA ASP A 152 35.58 42.57 -1.14
C ASP A 152 34.22 41.88 -1.39
N GLU A 153 33.15 42.62 -1.11
CA GLU A 153 31.74 42.22 -1.13
C GLU A 153 31.22 41.94 -2.55
N LYS A 154 30.43 40.85 -2.73
CA LYS A 154 29.04 40.87 -3.26
C LYS A 154 28.47 39.47 -3.49
N GLU A 155 27.18 39.38 -3.24
CA GLU A 155 26.32 38.20 -3.18
C GLU A 155 26.13 37.47 -4.51
N ALA A 156 25.99 36.14 -4.44
CA ALA A 156 24.90 35.36 -5.05
C ALA A 156 25.12 33.87 -4.76
N LYS A 157 24.66 33.37 -3.60
CA LYS A 157 24.48 31.93 -3.40
C LYS A 157 23.18 31.52 -4.07
N LYS A 158 23.29 30.90 -5.24
CA LYS A 158 22.20 30.13 -5.84
C LYS A 158 22.04 28.85 -5.02
N ASN A 159 20.90 28.68 -4.37
CA ASN A 159 20.58 27.49 -3.58
C ASN A 159 20.37 26.28 -4.50
N ASP A 160 21.15 25.21 -4.31
CA ASP A 160 20.98 23.89 -4.95
C ASP A 160 19.83 23.08 -4.31
N SER A 161 18.67 23.71 -4.06
CA SER A 161 17.53 23.06 -3.38
C SER A 161 16.40 22.62 -4.31
N ASP A 162 16.55 22.79 -5.64
CA ASP A 162 15.52 22.44 -6.61
C ASP A 162 15.51 20.93 -6.95
N GLU A 163 16.65 20.24 -6.88
CA GLU A 163 16.70 18.79 -7.15
C GLU A 163 16.06 17.97 -6.02
N ASP A 164 16.28 18.35 -4.76
CA ASP A 164 15.70 17.67 -3.61
C ASP A 164 14.20 17.93 -3.47
N LEU A 165 13.72 19.14 -3.78
CA LEU A 165 12.28 19.42 -3.87
C LEU A 165 11.65 18.66 -5.04
N ALA A 166 12.36 18.51 -6.16
CA ALA A 166 11.90 17.73 -7.29
C ALA A 166 11.78 16.23 -6.94
N VAL A 167 12.75 15.65 -6.20
CA VAL A 167 12.68 14.26 -5.73
C VAL A 167 11.53 14.09 -4.72
N PHE A 168 11.36 15.04 -3.81
CA PHE A 168 10.26 15.06 -2.84
C PHE A 168 8.89 15.14 -3.52
N VAL A 169 8.69 16.07 -4.46
CA VAL A 169 7.46 16.22 -5.25
C VAL A 169 7.22 15.01 -6.17
N LYS A 170 8.27 14.35 -6.64
CA LYS A 170 8.18 13.15 -7.49
C LYS A 170 7.80 11.90 -6.69
N ARG A 171 8.32 11.73 -5.47
CA ARG A 171 7.87 10.70 -4.50
C ARG A 171 6.43 10.99 -4.05
N PHE A 172 6.08 12.25 -3.74
CA PHE A 172 4.72 12.65 -3.35
C PHE A 172 3.69 12.45 -4.48
N LYS A 173 4.03 12.80 -5.73
CA LYS A 173 3.18 12.52 -6.91
C LYS A 173 3.02 11.02 -7.17
N ARG A 174 3.99 10.19 -6.78
CA ARG A 174 3.88 8.72 -6.88
C ARG A 174 2.85 8.20 -5.88
N VAL A 175 2.88 8.67 -4.63
CA VAL A 175 1.89 8.31 -3.59
C VAL A 175 0.48 8.80 -3.94
N MET A 176 0.34 10.03 -4.44
CA MET A 176 -0.96 10.58 -4.89
C MET A 176 -1.55 9.88 -6.13
N LYS A 177 -0.72 9.16 -6.91
CA LYS A 177 -1.18 8.33 -8.04
C LYS A 177 -1.69 6.96 -7.62
N PHE A 178 -1.33 6.46 -6.43
CA PHE A 178 -1.90 5.23 -5.87
C PHE A 178 -3.29 5.43 -5.25
N GLY A 179 -3.65 6.66 -4.87
CA GLY A 179 -4.97 7.01 -4.30
C GLY A 179 -6.07 7.35 -5.32
N LYS A 180 -5.82 7.19 -6.63
CA LYS A 180 -6.80 7.56 -7.68
C LYS A 180 -7.04 6.40 -8.65
N LYS A 181 -7.57 5.30 -8.12
CA LYS A 181 -8.37 4.35 -8.91
C LYS A 181 -9.69 4.11 -8.19
N ASN A 182 -10.75 4.57 -8.86
CA ASN A 182 -12.16 4.23 -8.70
C ASN A 182 -13.02 5.08 -7.74
N PHE A 183 -13.33 6.31 -8.17
CA PHE A 183 -14.72 6.75 -8.30
C PHE A 183 -14.94 7.16 -9.75
N GLY A 184 -15.74 6.40 -10.48
CA GLY A 184 -15.97 6.61 -11.91
C GLY A 184 -17.00 7.71 -12.20
N SER A 185 -16.91 8.31 -13.39
CA SER A 185 -18.11 8.63 -14.17
C SER A 185 -17.79 8.64 -15.67
N LYS A 186 -18.67 7.96 -16.40
CA LYS A 186 -18.74 7.84 -17.86
C LYS A 186 -19.12 9.19 -18.49
N GLY A 187 -18.62 9.45 -19.70
CA GLY A 187 -19.27 10.39 -20.61
C GLY A 187 -18.44 10.82 -21.82
N GLN A 188 -18.79 10.27 -22.99
CA GLN A 188 -18.77 10.89 -24.34
C GLN A 188 -17.41 11.36 -24.93
N THR A 189 -17.08 11.26 -26.23
CA THR A 189 -17.55 10.58 -27.44
C THR A 189 -16.33 10.62 -28.37
N SER A 190 -15.93 9.51 -29.00
CA SER A 190 -14.93 9.57 -30.09
C SER A 190 -15.59 9.18 -31.40
N ARG A 191 -15.65 10.17 -32.30
CA ARG A 191 -16.03 10.03 -33.72
C ARG A 191 -15.17 8.95 -34.36
N LYS A 192 -15.79 7.87 -34.83
CA LYS A 192 -15.22 7.04 -35.90
C LYS A 192 -16.13 7.08 -37.12
N ARG A 193 -15.44 7.34 -38.24
CA ARG A 193 -15.96 7.51 -39.59
C ARG A 193 -16.54 6.19 -40.11
N VAL A 194 -17.61 6.31 -40.87
CA VAL A 194 -18.31 5.26 -41.60
C VAL A 194 -17.50 4.88 -42.85
N PRO A 195 -17.38 3.59 -43.20
CA PRO A 195 -17.30 3.17 -44.59
C PRO A 195 -18.66 2.63 -45.04
N THR A 196 -19.11 3.20 -46.15
CA THR A 196 -20.31 2.88 -46.91
C THR A 196 -20.27 1.44 -47.44
N THR A 197 -21.27 0.63 -47.11
CA THR A 197 -21.67 -0.47 -48.00
C THR A 197 -23.19 -0.59 -48.06
N ARG A 198 -23.66 -0.51 -49.29
CA ARG A 198 -25.02 -0.48 -49.82
C ARG A 198 -25.63 -1.89 -49.80
N LEU A 199 -26.93 -2.02 -49.47
CA LEU A 199 -27.91 -3.05 -49.90
C LEU A 199 -29.23 -2.75 -49.18
N SER A 200 -30.11 -1.93 -49.76
CA SER A 200 -31.25 -2.29 -50.61
C SER A 200 -32.54 -2.68 -49.85
N LEU A 201 -33.48 -1.73 -49.88
CA LEU A 201 -34.94 -1.84 -49.97
C LEU A 201 -35.68 -2.99 -49.24
N GLY A 202 -36.53 -2.60 -48.29
CA GLY A 202 -37.73 -3.33 -47.87
C GLY A 202 -38.70 -2.41 -47.12
N LYS A 203 -39.81 -2.05 -47.76
CA LYS A 203 -40.79 -1.03 -47.35
C LYS A 203 -41.65 -1.45 -46.14
N ARG A 204 -41.87 -0.48 -45.24
CA ARG A 204 -43.14 -0.04 -44.58
C ARG A 204 -44.25 -1.07 -44.23
N ARG A 205 -44.52 -1.21 -42.91
CA ARG A 205 -45.73 -0.81 -42.09
C ARG A 205 -47.17 -0.98 -42.69
N PRO A 206 -48.27 -0.90 -41.89
CA PRO A 206 -48.64 -1.48 -40.57
C PRO A 206 -50.16 -1.88 -40.43
N LYS A 207 -50.59 -2.23 -39.20
CA LYS A 207 -51.94 -2.04 -38.54
C LYS A 207 -53.12 -3.03 -38.73
N GLY A 208 -53.80 -3.28 -37.58
CA GLY A 208 -55.25 -3.52 -37.41
C GLY A 208 -55.57 -4.77 -36.57
N LYS A 209 -55.94 -4.73 -35.27
CA LYS A 209 -57.20 -4.37 -34.56
C LYS A 209 -58.32 -5.44 -34.60
N GLY A 210 -58.86 -5.73 -33.41
CA GLY A 210 -60.17 -6.38 -33.11
C GLY A 210 -60.10 -7.91 -32.94
N SER A 211 -60.89 -8.61 -32.13
CA SER A 211 -61.76 -8.41 -30.96
C SER A 211 -62.48 -9.77 -30.74
N ASP A 212 -63.16 -9.93 -29.59
CA ASP A 212 -64.05 -11.05 -29.19
C ASP A 212 -63.34 -12.25 -28.52
N ALA A 213 -63.49 -12.54 -27.23
CA ALA A 213 -64.65 -12.69 -26.33
C ALA A 213 -65.38 -14.04 -26.48
N SER A 214 -65.53 -14.72 -25.32
CA SER A 214 -66.45 -15.83 -25.01
C SER A 214 -66.10 -17.19 -25.64
N SER A 215 -66.27 -18.36 -25.02
CA SER A 215 -66.84 -18.79 -23.74
C SER A 215 -66.66 -20.32 -23.61
N VAL A 216 -66.68 -20.84 -22.38
CA VAL A 216 -67.51 -22.01 -21.94
C VAL A 216 -67.06 -23.45 -22.30
N VAL A 217 -66.61 -24.12 -21.23
CA VAL A 217 -66.81 -25.52 -20.75
C VAL A 217 -66.84 -26.73 -21.69
N GLY A 218 -66.19 -27.77 -21.16
CA GLY A 218 -66.43 -29.19 -21.37
C GLY A 218 -65.58 -29.97 -20.37
#